data_AF-A0A965NFK0-F1
#
_entry.id   AF-A0A965NFK0-F1
#
_cell.length_a   1.000
_cell.length_b   1.000
_cell.length_c   1.000
_cell.angle_alpha   90.00
_cell.angle_beta   90.00
_cell.angle_gamma   90.00
#
_symmetry.space_group_name_H-M   'P 1'
#
loop_
_entity.id
_entity.type
_entity.pdbx_description
1 polymer ?
#
loop_
_entity_poly.entity_id
_entity_poly.type
_entity_poly.pdbx_seq_one_letter_code
_entity_poly.pdbx_strand_id
1 'polypeptide(L)'
;LAPSTDVSAGTSDIAYFGYNTGSGGTVNVGGSITIGGLVFAPTLGANATGGYTLSASSAQTLTVGSSGISLNAGGLATTVGSANLSLTLGAAQSWINNSSNSLTIAGAITNGTNLLTLQAQGAGNIIVAGNITGTGSGGLTINSTGAGRVILSGTNTQTGTTTLTAGNLRAITTSALGTGALQLNGGVLQLIGGQTYGFGATTLGAGATAATDTLWVDNLSAGAAPAAATIGALTYNNAATSLTLMAGPLVTSGTAILSTGTVTLANAGNTLNVNNSFFNAAVTTQATLANVTGAFAFTIGGTGNTVITGAVTTGSGTITKNGTGTLTLSGANTTTGALTINGGSVVVSAGGTLATTQALTFSTTLRSVTSVPPSTVPTRTFWLPRLAARLSQAL
;
A
#
# COMPACT_ATOMS: atom_id res chain seq x y z
N LEU A 1 22.61 28.20 -2.70
CA LEU A 1 23.88 27.68 -3.24
C LEU A 1 24.14 28.41 -4.55
N ALA A 2 24.99 29.42 -4.54
CA ALA A 2 25.67 29.86 -5.74
C ALA A 2 27.10 29.31 -5.63
N PRO A 3 27.67 28.68 -6.66
CA PRO A 3 29.10 28.40 -6.64
C PRO A 3 29.83 29.72 -6.33
N SER A 4 30.86 29.67 -5.48
CA SER A 4 31.73 30.83 -5.38
C SER A 4 32.31 31.09 -6.78
N THR A 5 32.65 32.33 -7.09
CA THR A 5 33.29 32.65 -8.38
C THR A 5 34.60 31.89 -8.61
N ASP A 6 35.13 31.23 -7.57
CA ASP A 6 36.39 30.48 -7.59
C ASP A 6 36.23 28.95 -7.68
N VAL A 7 35.04 28.37 -7.43
CA VAL A 7 34.82 26.91 -7.51
C VAL A 7 33.40 26.59 -8.00
N SER A 8 33.29 25.91 -9.14
CA SER A 8 32.02 25.37 -9.64
C SER A 8 31.59 24.14 -8.85
N ALA A 9 30.30 24.02 -8.55
CA ALA A 9 29.75 22.83 -7.91
C ALA A 9 29.85 21.61 -8.85
N GLY A 10 30.48 20.55 -8.37
CA GLY A 10 30.68 19.28 -9.06
C GLY A 10 29.79 18.15 -8.54
N THR A 11 29.73 17.05 -9.28
CA THR A 11 28.95 15.84 -8.96
C THR A 11 29.41 15.09 -7.70
N SER A 12 30.56 15.46 -7.13
CA SER A 12 31.08 14.91 -5.88
C SER A 12 30.84 15.82 -4.66
N ASP A 13 30.39 17.06 -4.87
CA ASP A 13 30.28 18.05 -3.80
C ASP A 13 29.04 17.81 -2.94
N ILE A 14 29.22 17.73 -1.63
CA ILE A 14 28.10 17.59 -0.68
C ILE A 14 27.87 18.93 0.00
N ALA A 15 26.67 19.49 -0.16
CA ALA A 15 26.30 20.70 0.56
C ALA A 15 25.82 20.33 1.98
N TYR A 16 26.50 20.89 2.98
CA TYR A 16 26.18 20.69 4.39
C TYR A 16 25.44 21.90 4.97
N PHE A 17 24.36 21.63 5.70
CA PHE A 17 23.58 22.58 6.47
C PHE A 17 23.55 22.09 7.93
N GLY A 18 23.76 22.97 8.90
CA GLY A 18 23.87 22.61 10.33
C GLY A 18 25.31 22.60 10.85
N TYR A 19 25.54 21.96 12.00
CA TYR A 19 26.82 21.91 12.77
C TYR A 19 27.35 23.20 13.39
N ASN A 20 26.77 24.38 13.08
CA ASN A 20 27.13 25.67 13.68
C ASN A 20 26.05 26.19 14.62
N THR A 21 26.34 27.24 15.40
CA THR A 21 25.41 27.91 16.34
C THR A 21 24.38 28.81 15.65
N GLY A 22 24.17 28.68 14.33
CA GLY A 22 23.25 29.50 13.54
C GLY A 22 21.88 28.83 13.39
N SER A 23 20.80 29.61 13.44
CA SER A 23 19.45 29.15 13.11
C SER A 23 19.36 28.68 11.66
N GLY A 24 18.38 27.82 11.36
CA GLY A 24 18.00 27.55 9.97
C GLY A 24 17.40 28.78 9.28
N GLY A 25 17.03 28.61 8.02
CA GLY A 25 16.43 29.67 7.21
C GLY A 25 16.27 29.27 5.75
N THR A 26 15.95 30.26 4.91
CA THR A 26 15.77 30.07 3.47
C THR A 26 17.11 30.17 2.75
N VAL A 27 17.42 29.16 1.93
CA VAL A 27 18.60 29.09 1.08
C VAL A 27 18.13 29.20 -0.37
N ASN A 28 18.45 30.33 -1.01
CA ASN A 28 18.12 30.53 -2.42
C ASN A 28 19.14 29.84 -3.33
N VAL A 29 18.66 29.07 -4.30
CA VAL A 29 19.45 28.48 -5.39
C VAL A 29 19.38 29.42 -6.57
N GLY A 30 20.46 30.17 -6.82
CA GLY A 30 20.50 31.27 -7.80
C GLY A 30 20.70 30.83 -9.24
N GLY A 31 20.93 29.54 -9.49
CA GLY A 31 21.18 28.97 -10.80
C GLY A 31 20.95 27.46 -10.77
N SER A 32 20.74 26.84 -11.94
CA SER A 32 20.67 25.39 -12.01
C SER A 32 22.04 24.82 -11.71
N ILE A 33 22.12 23.88 -10.78
CA ILE A 33 23.39 23.35 -10.26
C ILE A 33 23.31 21.84 -10.12
N THR A 34 24.47 21.20 -10.18
CA THR A 34 24.64 19.78 -9.88
C THR A 34 25.54 19.64 -8.67
N ILE A 35 25.14 18.80 -7.72
CA ILE A 35 25.90 18.49 -6.50
C ILE A 35 25.87 16.98 -6.27
N GLY A 36 26.80 16.44 -5.50
CA GLY A 36 26.80 15.05 -5.06
C GLY A 36 25.68 14.71 -4.09
N GLY A 37 25.34 15.64 -3.17
CA GLY A 37 24.28 15.41 -2.18
C GLY A 37 23.99 16.60 -1.27
N LEU A 38 22.94 16.46 -0.45
CA LEU A 38 22.56 17.40 0.60
C LEU A 38 22.62 16.70 1.97
N VAL A 39 23.22 17.34 2.97
CA VAL A 39 23.22 16.85 4.36
C VAL A 39 22.74 17.95 5.28
N PHE A 40 21.72 17.65 6.08
CA PHE A 40 21.16 18.51 7.12
C PHE A 40 21.47 17.88 8.48
N ALA A 41 22.41 18.50 9.18
CA ALA A 41 22.96 18.07 10.45
C ALA A 41 22.21 18.67 11.65
N PRO A 42 22.40 18.14 12.87
CA PRO A 42 21.92 18.79 14.08
C PRO A 42 22.47 20.22 14.22
N THR A 43 21.65 21.10 14.78
CA THR A 43 22.05 22.46 15.20
C THR A 43 22.42 22.43 16.68
N LEU A 44 23.55 23.05 17.04
CA LEU A 44 24.06 23.05 18.42
C LEU A 44 23.79 24.41 19.09
N GLY A 45 23.54 24.40 20.41
CA GLY A 45 23.39 25.61 21.22
C GLY A 45 22.01 26.26 21.20
N ALA A 46 21.92 27.53 21.61
CA ALA A 46 20.67 28.27 21.81
C ALA A 46 19.85 28.58 20.54
N ASN A 47 20.33 28.14 19.37
CA ASN A 47 19.78 28.49 18.06
C ASN A 47 19.08 27.29 17.37
N ALA A 48 18.46 26.41 18.16
CA ALA A 48 17.74 25.22 17.70
C ALA A 48 16.34 25.52 17.10
N THR A 49 16.10 26.76 16.68
CA THR A 49 14.80 27.24 16.20
C THR A 49 14.88 27.65 14.73
N GLY A 50 13.92 27.19 13.92
CA GLY A 50 13.82 27.51 12.50
C GLY A 50 14.50 26.46 11.61
N GLY A 51 13.71 25.78 10.79
CA GLY A 51 14.16 24.76 9.84
C GLY A 51 14.89 25.32 8.61
N TYR A 52 15.37 24.44 7.73
CA TYR A 52 15.95 24.85 6.44
C TYR A 52 14.90 24.82 5.33
N THR A 53 14.89 25.82 4.45
CA THR A 53 14.10 25.80 3.20
C THR A 53 15.00 26.09 2.02
N LEU A 54 15.25 25.10 1.16
CA LEU A 54 15.96 25.30 -0.09
C LEU A 54 14.95 25.60 -1.20
N SER A 55 15.03 26.79 -1.79
CA SER A 55 14.11 27.27 -2.82
C SER A 55 14.84 28.05 -3.90
N ALA A 56 14.12 28.47 -4.95
CA ALA A 56 14.63 29.38 -5.98
C ALA A 56 13.63 30.50 -6.26
N SER A 57 14.14 31.68 -6.61
CA SER A 57 13.33 32.84 -7.01
C SER A 57 12.80 32.74 -8.45
N SER A 58 13.45 31.96 -9.30
CA SER A 58 13.10 31.66 -10.69
C SER A 58 13.19 30.16 -10.94
N ALA A 59 12.68 29.68 -12.07
CA ALA A 59 12.70 28.26 -12.41
C ALA A 59 14.14 27.73 -12.53
N GLN A 60 14.58 26.93 -11.56
CA GLN A 60 15.88 26.28 -11.51
C GLN A 60 15.72 24.76 -11.34
N THR A 61 16.77 24.03 -11.69
CA THR A 61 16.90 22.60 -11.41
C THR A 61 18.10 22.34 -10.51
N LEU A 62 17.88 21.60 -9.43
CA LEU A 62 18.93 21.03 -8.59
C LEU A 62 19.12 19.56 -8.95
N THR A 63 20.23 19.25 -9.61
CA THR A 63 20.60 17.85 -9.87
C THR A 63 21.36 17.30 -8.66
N VAL A 64 20.83 16.25 -8.04
CA VAL A 64 21.44 15.59 -6.88
C VAL A 64 22.08 14.28 -7.34
N GLY A 65 23.36 14.10 -7.04
CA GLY A 65 24.17 12.93 -7.38
C GLY A 65 23.87 11.72 -6.49
N SER A 66 24.80 10.77 -6.48
CA SER A 66 24.62 9.47 -5.82
C SER A 66 24.55 9.54 -4.29
N SER A 67 24.99 10.64 -3.66
CA SER A 67 24.95 10.77 -2.19
C SER A 67 23.55 11.10 -1.66
N GLY A 68 22.64 11.58 -2.51
CA GLY A 68 21.25 11.80 -2.13
C GLY A 68 21.03 12.94 -1.15
N ILE A 69 20.01 12.80 -0.31
CA ILE A 69 19.59 13.80 0.68
C ILE A 69 19.51 13.12 2.04
N SER A 70 20.20 13.66 3.04
CA SER A 70 20.13 13.13 4.42
C SER A 70 19.72 14.23 5.39
N LEU A 71 18.64 13.98 6.15
CA LEU A 71 18.33 14.71 7.37
C LEU A 71 18.78 13.86 8.56
N ASN A 72 19.86 14.26 9.21
CA ASN A 72 20.49 13.51 10.29
C ASN A 72 19.70 13.62 11.60
N ALA A 73 19.96 12.72 12.54
CA ALA A 73 19.39 12.77 13.88
C ALA A 73 19.65 14.14 14.54
N GLY A 74 18.61 14.73 15.14
CA GLY A 74 18.65 16.08 15.71
C GLY A 74 18.61 17.23 14.68
N GLY A 75 18.66 16.93 13.38
CA GLY A 75 18.46 17.93 12.33
C GLY A 75 17.06 18.54 12.40
N LEU A 76 16.97 19.84 12.12
CA LEU A 76 15.71 20.59 12.14
C LEU A 76 14.82 20.21 10.95
N ALA A 77 13.53 20.56 11.04
CA ALA A 77 12.60 20.35 9.94
C ALA A 77 13.14 21.00 8.66
N THR A 78 13.13 20.29 7.54
CA THR A 78 13.77 20.74 6.31
C THR A 78 12.82 20.62 5.14
N THR A 79 12.72 21.67 4.32
CA THR A 79 12.03 21.65 3.03
C THR A 79 13.05 21.81 1.91
N VAL A 80 13.02 20.92 0.93
CA VAL A 80 13.86 20.98 -0.27
C VAL A 80 12.97 21.12 -1.51
N GLY A 81 13.29 22.12 -2.33
CA GLY A 81 12.54 22.42 -3.54
C GLY A 81 11.37 23.39 -3.29
N SER A 82 10.81 23.88 -4.38
CA SER A 82 9.62 24.74 -4.39
C SER A 82 8.99 24.67 -5.78
N ALA A 83 7.92 25.43 -6.03
CA ALA A 83 7.37 25.58 -7.39
C ALA A 83 8.41 26.06 -8.43
N ASN A 84 9.46 26.74 -7.97
CA ASN A 84 10.54 27.27 -8.81
C ASN A 84 11.84 26.44 -8.71
N LEU A 85 11.93 25.46 -7.80
CA LEU A 85 13.11 24.63 -7.66
C LEU A 85 12.73 23.16 -7.78
N SER A 86 12.94 22.61 -8.97
CA SER A 86 12.78 21.19 -9.26
C SER A 86 14.05 20.42 -8.95
N LEU A 87 13.91 19.12 -8.69
CA LEU A 87 14.99 18.19 -8.41
C LEU A 87 15.13 17.19 -9.56
N THR A 88 16.36 16.87 -9.93
CA THR A 88 16.69 15.79 -10.87
C THR A 88 17.65 14.81 -10.22
N LEU A 89 17.40 13.51 -10.35
CA LEU A 89 18.33 12.49 -9.89
C LEU A 89 19.45 12.31 -10.92
N GLY A 90 20.69 12.62 -10.54
CA GLY A 90 21.89 12.37 -11.35
C GLY A 90 22.36 10.91 -11.32
N ALA A 91 21.90 10.14 -10.33
CA ALA A 91 22.13 8.70 -10.18
C ALA A 91 21.02 8.09 -9.32
N ALA A 92 20.93 6.75 -9.30
CA ALA A 92 20.16 6.04 -8.28
C ALA A 92 20.67 6.43 -6.89
N GLN A 93 19.77 6.78 -5.98
CA GLN A 93 20.14 7.39 -4.70
C GLN A 93 19.08 7.19 -3.62
N SER A 94 19.47 7.49 -2.38
CA SER A 94 18.61 7.39 -1.20
C SER A 94 18.38 8.76 -0.57
N TRP A 95 17.13 9.04 -0.19
CA TRP A 95 16.77 10.15 0.66
C TRP A 95 16.35 9.65 2.03
N ILE A 96 17.07 10.07 3.06
CA ILE A 96 17.03 9.50 4.39
C ILE A 96 16.62 10.57 5.39
N ASN A 97 15.68 10.25 6.27
CA ASN A 97 15.37 11.06 7.43
C ASN A 97 15.60 10.25 8.71
N ASN A 98 16.69 10.54 9.42
CA ASN A 98 17.03 10.00 10.73
C ASN A 98 16.54 10.89 11.89
N SER A 99 15.92 12.04 11.60
CA SER A 99 15.45 12.99 12.60
C SER A 99 14.06 12.66 13.13
N SER A 100 13.69 13.27 14.26
CA SER A 100 12.30 13.37 14.70
C SER A 100 11.51 14.44 13.94
N ASN A 101 12.20 15.35 13.24
CA ASN A 101 11.60 16.38 12.42
C ASN A 101 11.36 15.91 10.99
N SER A 102 10.45 16.56 10.27
CA SER A 102 10.10 16.14 8.90
C SER A 102 11.10 16.65 7.86
N LEU A 103 11.36 15.81 6.85
CA LEU A 103 11.96 16.18 5.58
C LEU A 103 10.85 16.31 4.54
N THR A 104 10.63 17.51 4.02
CA THR A 104 9.63 17.81 2.99
C THR A 104 10.33 18.05 1.66
N ILE A 105 9.86 17.40 0.61
CA ILE A 105 10.27 17.65 -0.78
C ILE A 105 9.11 18.33 -1.49
N ALA A 106 9.24 19.64 -1.70
CA ALA A 106 8.18 20.49 -2.25
C ALA A 106 8.34 20.74 -3.77
N GLY A 107 9.55 20.57 -4.30
CA GLY A 107 9.83 20.70 -5.74
C GLY A 107 9.44 19.45 -6.52
N ALA A 108 9.12 19.62 -7.81
CA ALA A 108 8.92 18.49 -8.72
C ALA A 108 10.20 17.65 -8.84
N ILE A 109 10.07 16.35 -9.04
CA ILE A 109 11.16 15.37 -9.05
C ILE A 109 11.19 14.68 -10.41
N THR A 110 12.34 14.71 -11.06
CA THR A 110 12.62 13.91 -12.26
C THR A 110 13.58 12.80 -11.88
N ASN A 111 13.10 11.56 -11.77
CA ASN A 111 13.95 10.41 -11.48
C ASN A 111 14.52 9.77 -12.75
N GLY A 112 13.97 10.06 -13.94
CA GLY A 112 14.50 9.51 -15.20
C GLY A 112 14.46 7.98 -15.19
N THR A 113 15.61 7.34 -15.36
CA THR A 113 15.79 5.88 -15.19
C THR A 113 16.36 5.49 -13.82
N ASN A 114 16.63 6.45 -12.95
CA ASN A 114 17.28 6.25 -11.66
C ASN A 114 16.24 5.86 -10.59
N LEU A 115 16.58 4.85 -9.79
CA LEU A 115 15.78 4.45 -8.64
C LEU A 115 15.91 5.49 -7.50
N LEU A 116 14.78 5.97 -6.98
CA LEU A 116 14.73 6.78 -5.77
C LEU A 116 14.32 5.92 -4.58
N THR A 117 15.18 5.83 -3.56
CA THR A 117 14.85 5.14 -2.31
C THR A 117 14.54 6.15 -1.20
N LEU A 118 13.38 6.02 -0.55
CA LEU A 118 12.93 6.86 0.55
C LEU A 118 12.99 6.07 1.87
N GLN A 119 13.64 6.64 2.89
CA GLN A 119 13.92 5.95 4.16
C GLN A 119 13.65 6.87 5.35
N ALA A 120 12.45 6.79 5.93
CA ALA A 120 12.09 7.45 7.17
C ALA A 120 12.58 6.60 8.37
N GLN A 121 13.85 6.75 8.70
CA GLN A 121 14.55 5.96 9.73
C GLN A 121 14.36 6.50 11.15
N GLY A 122 14.08 7.80 11.29
CA GLY A 122 13.72 8.45 12.54
C GLY A 122 12.21 8.43 12.83
N ALA A 123 11.77 9.23 13.80
CA ALA A 123 10.34 9.44 14.07
C ALA A 123 9.70 10.48 13.12
N GLY A 124 10.52 11.29 12.45
CA GLY A 124 10.09 12.30 11.50
C GLY A 124 9.69 11.69 10.16
N ASN A 125 8.76 12.34 9.47
CA ASN A 125 8.27 11.87 8.18
C ASN A 125 9.20 12.28 7.03
N ILE A 126 9.13 11.56 5.92
CA ILE A 126 9.49 12.09 4.61
C ILE A 126 8.19 12.45 3.90
N ILE A 127 8.02 13.70 3.50
CA ILE A 127 6.82 14.21 2.84
C ILE A 127 7.20 14.61 1.42
N VAL A 128 6.72 13.90 0.41
CA VAL A 128 6.94 14.25 -0.99
C VAL A 128 5.66 14.87 -1.54
N ALA A 129 5.66 16.20 -1.59
CA ALA A 129 4.56 17.00 -2.12
C ALA A 129 4.71 17.28 -3.62
N GLY A 130 5.95 17.35 -4.12
CA GLY A 130 6.22 17.51 -5.55
C GLY A 130 5.85 16.28 -6.37
N ASN A 131 5.49 16.50 -7.63
CA ASN A 131 5.20 15.43 -8.58
C ASN A 131 6.49 14.69 -8.95
N ILE A 132 6.43 13.36 -8.98
CA ILE A 132 7.51 12.49 -9.42
C ILE A 132 7.23 12.05 -10.86
N THR A 133 8.21 12.26 -11.74
CA THR A 133 8.16 11.88 -13.16
C THR A 133 9.40 11.08 -13.55
N GLY A 134 9.23 10.18 -14.52
CA GLY A 134 10.31 9.41 -15.13
C GLY A 134 9.81 8.17 -15.85
N THR A 135 10.70 7.50 -16.57
CA THR A 135 10.35 6.39 -17.46
C THR A 135 11.30 5.21 -17.30
N GLY A 136 10.83 4.01 -17.61
CA GLY A 136 11.65 2.80 -17.54
C GLY A 136 11.96 2.39 -16.09
N SER A 137 13.23 2.13 -15.77
CA SER A 137 13.66 1.67 -14.45
C SER A 137 13.59 2.72 -13.33
N GLY A 138 13.20 3.96 -13.64
CA GLY A 138 13.04 5.05 -12.66
C GLY A 138 11.84 4.86 -11.75
N GLY A 139 11.94 3.90 -10.83
CA GLY A 139 10.92 3.57 -9.84
C GLY A 139 11.11 4.27 -8.50
N LEU A 140 10.33 3.81 -7.52
CA LEU A 140 10.44 4.21 -6.12
C LEU A 140 10.69 2.97 -5.26
N THR A 141 11.50 3.11 -4.22
CA THR A 141 11.60 2.12 -3.14
C THR A 141 11.36 2.81 -1.81
N ILE A 142 10.48 2.26 -0.99
CA ILE A 142 10.29 2.66 0.39
C ILE A 142 10.86 1.55 1.27
N ASN A 143 11.88 1.90 2.04
CA ASN A 143 12.58 0.96 2.92
C ASN A 143 12.85 1.63 4.25
N SER A 144 11.76 2.00 4.94
CA SER A 144 11.84 2.67 6.23
C SER A 144 11.88 1.65 7.35
N THR A 145 12.82 1.81 8.29
CA THR A 145 12.93 0.98 9.50
C THR A 145 12.50 1.74 10.77
N GLY A 146 12.33 3.06 10.67
CA GLY A 146 11.90 3.93 11.75
C GLY A 146 10.39 4.01 11.93
N ALA A 147 9.97 4.78 12.93
CA ALA A 147 8.56 5.07 13.21
C ALA A 147 7.94 6.14 12.29
N GLY A 148 8.78 6.88 11.57
CA GLY A 148 8.37 7.89 10.61
C GLY A 148 7.66 7.29 9.38
N ARG A 149 6.84 8.08 8.73
CA ARG A 149 6.14 7.69 7.50
C ARG A 149 6.75 8.34 6.27
N VAL A 150 6.68 7.65 5.15
CA VAL A 150 6.79 8.27 3.83
C VAL A 150 5.38 8.66 3.37
N ILE A 151 5.17 9.93 3.02
CA ILE A 151 3.89 10.47 2.58
C ILE A 151 4.06 10.97 1.15
N LEU A 152 3.31 10.40 0.20
CA LEU A 152 3.30 10.82 -1.20
C LEU A 152 1.97 11.52 -1.50
N SER A 153 2.04 12.82 -1.82
CA SER A 153 0.86 13.63 -2.17
C SER A 153 0.93 14.27 -3.55
N GLY A 154 2.05 14.14 -4.26
CA GLY A 154 2.16 14.56 -5.65
C GLY A 154 1.27 13.73 -6.59
N THR A 155 0.96 14.28 -7.76
CA THR A 155 0.33 13.55 -8.87
C THR A 155 1.45 12.95 -9.71
N ASN A 156 1.83 11.72 -9.37
CA ASN A 156 3.05 11.12 -9.91
C ASN A 156 2.76 10.35 -11.21
N THR A 157 3.66 10.45 -12.19
CA THR A 157 3.52 9.86 -13.54
C THR A 157 4.65 8.90 -13.91
N GLN A 158 5.57 8.66 -12.99
CA GLN A 158 6.63 7.66 -13.13
C GLN A 158 6.08 6.29 -13.49
N THR A 159 6.70 5.65 -14.49
CA THR A 159 6.30 4.32 -14.98
C THR A 159 7.11 3.18 -14.36
N GLY A 160 8.22 3.48 -13.67
CA GLY A 160 8.98 2.49 -12.93
C GLY A 160 8.21 1.96 -11.71
N THR A 161 8.54 0.73 -11.29
CA THR A 161 7.89 0.05 -10.17
C THR A 161 8.02 0.84 -8.86
N THR A 162 6.92 0.98 -8.12
CA THR A 162 6.95 1.42 -6.72
C THR A 162 7.01 0.19 -5.82
N THR A 163 8.06 0.07 -5.01
CA THR A 163 8.30 -1.07 -4.12
C THR A 163 8.24 -0.62 -2.66
N LEU A 164 7.34 -1.21 -1.87
CA LEU A 164 7.35 -1.08 -0.41
C LEU A 164 8.02 -2.31 0.18
N THR A 165 9.21 -2.13 0.73
CA THR A 165 9.98 -3.20 1.40
C THR A 165 9.77 -3.19 2.90
N ALA A 166 9.68 -2.00 3.51
CA ALA A 166 9.49 -1.86 4.95
C ALA A 166 8.89 -0.49 5.32
N GLY A 167 8.35 -0.42 6.54
CA GLY A 167 7.85 0.80 7.18
C GLY A 167 6.49 1.25 6.66
N ASN A 168 6.18 2.53 6.85
CA ASN A 168 4.84 3.07 6.62
C ASN A 168 4.82 4.03 5.43
N LEU A 169 4.10 3.68 4.37
CA LEU A 169 3.86 4.51 3.19
C LEU A 169 2.42 4.98 3.17
N ARG A 170 2.16 6.28 3.03
CA ARG A 170 0.82 6.86 2.86
C ARG A 170 0.68 7.52 1.49
N ALA A 171 -0.25 7.04 0.68
CA ALA A 171 -0.53 7.53 -0.66
C ALA A 171 -1.81 8.39 -0.66
N ILE A 172 -1.67 9.70 -0.83
CA ILE A 172 -2.78 10.64 -0.64
C ILE A 172 -3.64 10.80 -1.90
N THR A 173 -3.01 10.92 -3.08
CA THR A 173 -3.72 11.12 -4.36
C THR A 173 -3.86 9.81 -5.13
N THR A 174 -4.77 9.75 -6.11
CA THR A 174 -5.00 8.57 -6.96
C THR A 174 -3.75 8.11 -7.73
N SER A 175 -2.85 9.05 -8.05
CA SER A 175 -1.60 8.78 -8.77
C SER A 175 -0.37 8.91 -7.86
N ALA A 176 -0.53 8.92 -6.54
CA ALA A 176 0.59 9.08 -5.60
C ALA A 176 1.65 7.97 -5.72
N LEU A 177 1.28 6.78 -6.22
CA LEU A 177 2.23 5.67 -6.40
C LEU A 177 2.77 5.57 -7.85
N GLY A 178 2.41 6.50 -8.73
CA GLY A 178 2.77 6.47 -10.15
C GLY A 178 1.84 5.60 -11.00
N THR A 179 2.26 5.37 -12.25
CA THR A 179 1.54 4.54 -13.23
C THR A 179 2.17 3.16 -13.42
N GLY A 180 3.40 2.97 -12.91
CA GLY A 180 4.09 1.68 -12.89
C GLY A 180 3.44 0.63 -11.99
N ALA A 181 4.02 -0.56 -11.95
CA ALA A 181 3.56 -1.63 -11.05
C ALA A 181 3.79 -1.25 -9.57
N LEU A 182 2.98 -1.84 -8.68
CA LEU A 182 3.17 -1.76 -7.24
C LEU A 182 3.66 -3.11 -6.72
N GLN A 183 4.72 -3.12 -5.93
CA GLN A 183 5.23 -4.31 -5.27
C GLN A 183 5.22 -4.12 -3.76
N LEU A 184 4.52 -5.01 -3.05
CA LEU A 184 4.53 -5.07 -1.59
C LEU A 184 5.40 -6.26 -1.18
N ASN A 185 6.43 -5.97 -0.39
CA ASN A 185 7.39 -6.93 0.16
C ASN A 185 7.55 -6.72 1.67
N GLY A 186 6.51 -6.24 2.35
CA GLY A 186 6.50 -5.85 3.75
C GLY A 186 5.94 -4.45 4.00
N GLY A 187 5.99 -4.03 5.26
CA GLY A 187 5.51 -2.72 5.69
C GLY A 187 3.99 -2.54 5.66
N VAL A 188 3.57 -1.29 5.82
CA VAL A 188 2.17 -0.85 5.80
C VAL A 188 2.00 0.19 4.71
N LEU A 189 1.20 -0.13 3.70
CA LEU A 189 0.67 0.85 2.74
C LEU A 189 -0.66 1.39 3.26
N GLN A 190 -0.81 2.70 3.34
CA GLN A 190 -2.04 3.40 3.71
C GLN A 190 -2.59 4.10 2.47
N LEU A 191 -3.80 3.71 2.07
CA LEU A 191 -4.55 4.31 0.99
C LEU A 191 -5.69 5.15 1.56
N ILE A 192 -5.95 6.30 0.95
CA ILE A 192 -7.12 7.12 1.23
C ILE A 192 -8.33 6.49 0.54
N GLY A 193 -9.41 6.27 1.29
CA GLY A 193 -10.66 5.78 0.71
C GLY A 193 -11.34 6.80 -0.21
N GLY A 194 -12.25 6.30 -1.06
CA GLY A 194 -12.93 7.08 -2.11
C GLY A 194 -12.09 7.27 -3.37
N GLN A 195 -10.89 6.71 -3.41
CA GLN A 195 -9.95 6.86 -4.52
C GLN A 195 -9.85 5.57 -5.34
N THR A 196 -9.72 5.73 -6.66
CA THR A 196 -9.27 4.66 -7.56
C THR A 196 -7.82 4.93 -7.90
N TYR A 197 -6.92 4.04 -7.47
CA TYR A 197 -5.50 4.19 -7.71
C TYR A 197 -5.11 3.63 -9.07
N GLY A 198 -4.44 4.46 -9.88
CA GLY A 198 -4.16 4.20 -11.30
C GLY A 198 -2.81 3.54 -11.61
N PHE A 199 -2.16 2.93 -10.62
CA PHE A 199 -0.94 2.15 -10.85
C PHE A 199 -1.24 0.83 -11.57
N GLY A 200 -0.20 0.20 -12.12
CA GLY A 200 -0.26 -1.10 -12.79
C GLY A 200 -0.63 -2.26 -11.86
N ALA A 201 -0.31 -3.49 -12.25
CA ALA A 201 -0.59 -4.66 -11.42
C ALA A 201 0.10 -4.56 -10.04
N THR A 202 -0.60 -4.99 -8.99
CA THR A 202 -0.02 -5.14 -7.65
C THR A 202 0.53 -6.54 -7.48
N THR A 203 1.78 -6.65 -7.08
CA THR A 203 2.46 -7.92 -6.81
C THR A 203 2.82 -8.01 -5.33
N LEU A 204 2.48 -9.14 -4.70
CA LEU A 204 2.77 -9.40 -3.29
C LEU A 204 3.93 -10.40 -3.14
N GLY A 205 4.82 -10.14 -2.19
CA GLY A 205 5.84 -11.07 -1.71
C GLY A 205 7.02 -11.34 -2.63
N ALA A 206 7.34 -10.46 -3.57
CA ALA A 206 8.43 -10.65 -4.54
C ALA A 206 9.86 -10.55 -3.95
N GLY A 207 10.02 -10.19 -2.68
CA GLY A 207 11.28 -10.19 -1.93
C GLY A 207 11.23 -11.17 -0.76
N ALA A 208 11.99 -12.26 -0.85
CA ALA A 208 11.97 -13.38 0.09
C ALA A 208 12.42 -13.01 1.52
N THR A 209 11.46 -12.60 2.35
CA THR A 209 11.47 -12.81 3.81
C THR A 209 10.00 -12.77 4.24
N ALA A 210 9.60 -13.58 5.22
CA ALA A 210 8.23 -13.76 5.67
C ALA A 210 7.60 -12.50 6.32
N ALA A 211 7.59 -11.37 5.62
CA ALA A 211 6.93 -10.15 6.01
C ALA A 211 5.48 -10.21 5.53
N THR A 212 4.55 -9.98 6.45
CA THR A 212 3.14 -9.78 6.12
C THR A 212 2.98 -8.44 5.42
N ASP A 213 2.57 -8.45 4.15
CA ASP A 213 2.16 -7.24 3.47
C ASP A 213 0.92 -6.68 4.18
N THR A 214 0.93 -5.40 4.54
CA THR A 214 -0.21 -4.77 5.21
C THR A 214 -0.72 -3.60 4.41
N LEU A 215 -2.05 -3.56 4.25
CA LEU A 215 -2.76 -2.50 3.58
C LEU A 215 -3.82 -1.91 4.50
N TRP A 216 -3.81 -0.59 4.66
CA TRP A 216 -4.85 0.14 5.35
C TRP A 216 -5.66 0.98 4.38
N VAL A 217 -6.97 0.99 4.59
CA VAL A 217 -7.87 2.00 4.02
C VAL A 217 -8.17 3.00 5.12
N ASP A 218 -7.81 4.26 4.87
CA ASP A 218 -7.86 5.32 5.86
C ASP A 218 -8.55 6.56 5.32
N ASN A 219 -8.84 7.51 6.21
CA ASN A 219 -9.28 8.84 5.82
C ASN A 219 -8.09 9.79 5.65
N LEU A 220 -8.33 10.91 4.97
CA LEU A 220 -7.37 12.02 4.97
C LEU A 220 -7.29 12.68 6.36
N SER A 221 -8.45 12.82 7.02
CA SER A 221 -8.66 13.36 8.37
C SER A 221 -9.59 12.45 9.18
N ALA A 222 -9.56 12.51 10.52
CA ALA A 222 -10.39 11.66 11.36
C ALA A 222 -11.90 11.77 11.01
N GLY A 223 -12.59 10.65 10.86
CA GLY A 223 -14.03 10.62 10.54
C GLY A 223 -14.59 9.23 10.27
N ALA A 224 -15.87 9.16 9.90
CA ALA A 224 -16.51 7.92 9.49
C ALA A 224 -15.81 7.28 8.28
N ALA A 225 -16.00 5.98 8.10
CA ALA A 225 -15.34 5.22 7.04
C ALA A 225 -15.60 5.84 5.67
N PRO A 226 -14.55 5.96 4.84
CA PRO A 226 -14.67 6.54 3.51
C PRO A 226 -15.40 5.57 2.57
N ALA A 227 -15.72 6.06 1.36
CA ALA A 227 -16.00 5.17 0.24
C ALA A 227 -14.80 4.23 -0.03
N ALA A 228 -15.00 3.18 -0.82
CA ALA A 228 -13.97 2.18 -1.05
C ALA A 228 -12.70 2.78 -1.68
N ALA A 229 -11.53 2.39 -1.19
CA ALA A 229 -10.30 2.53 -1.96
C ALA A 229 -10.26 1.41 -3.01
N THR A 230 -9.96 1.74 -4.26
CA THR A 230 -9.91 0.77 -5.35
C THR A 230 -8.49 0.65 -5.88
N ILE A 231 -7.99 -0.58 -5.98
CA ILE A 231 -6.72 -0.92 -6.63
C ILE A 231 -6.97 -1.87 -7.80
N GLY A 232 -6.00 -1.97 -8.70
CA GLY A 232 -6.04 -2.87 -9.85
C GLY A 232 -5.96 -4.36 -9.50
N ALA A 233 -5.46 -5.16 -10.44
CA ALA A 233 -5.24 -6.59 -10.22
C ALA A 233 -4.20 -6.84 -9.12
N LEU A 234 -4.37 -7.94 -8.37
CA LEU A 234 -3.51 -8.35 -7.28
C LEU A 234 -2.94 -9.74 -7.59
N THR A 235 -1.62 -9.91 -7.50
CA THR A 235 -0.96 -11.20 -7.75
C THR A 235 -0.17 -11.64 -6.53
N TYR A 236 -0.50 -12.81 -5.98
CA TYR A 236 0.30 -13.48 -4.97
C TYR A 236 1.44 -14.24 -5.66
N ASN A 237 2.61 -13.62 -5.73
CA ASN A 237 3.70 -14.05 -6.60
C ASN A 237 4.82 -14.85 -5.90
N ASN A 238 4.64 -15.17 -4.61
CA ASN A 238 5.60 -15.98 -3.88
C ASN A 238 4.88 -17.00 -2.98
N ALA A 239 5.59 -18.05 -2.60
CA ALA A 239 5.05 -19.06 -1.71
C ALA A 239 4.80 -18.48 -0.31
N ALA A 240 3.72 -18.93 0.33
CA ALA A 240 3.33 -18.53 1.69
C ALA A 240 3.12 -17.01 1.88
N THR A 241 2.74 -16.29 0.82
CA THR A 241 2.46 -14.85 0.90
C THR A 241 1.16 -14.58 1.66
N SER A 242 1.21 -13.65 2.62
CA SER A 242 0.06 -13.19 3.39
C SER A 242 -0.16 -11.69 3.25
N LEU A 243 -1.35 -11.28 2.83
CA LEU A 243 -1.82 -9.89 2.84
C LEU A 243 -2.75 -9.67 4.04
N THR A 244 -2.46 -8.66 4.84
CA THR A 244 -3.34 -8.18 5.91
C THR A 244 -4.02 -6.89 5.47
N LEU A 245 -5.34 -6.84 5.57
CA LEU A 245 -6.15 -5.64 5.35
C LEU A 245 -6.77 -5.19 6.67
N MET A 246 -6.74 -3.88 6.93
CA MET A 246 -7.40 -3.27 8.09
C MET A 246 -7.86 -1.83 7.77
N ALA A 247 -8.73 -1.26 8.59
CA ALA A 247 -8.95 0.18 8.62
C ALA A 247 -7.74 0.92 9.21
N GLY A 248 -7.43 2.10 8.67
CA GLY A 248 -6.44 3.01 9.24
C GLY A 248 -6.95 3.77 10.48
N PRO A 249 -6.03 4.45 11.19
CA PRO A 249 -6.33 5.10 12.47
C PRO A 249 -7.25 6.33 12.37
N LEU A 250 -7.44 6.92 11.18
CA LEU A 250 -8.33 8.07 10.98
C LEU A 250 -9.77 7.64 10.63
N VAL A 251 -10.05 6.34 10.55
CA VAL A 251 -11.41 5.82 10.49
C VAL A 251 -11.95 5.64 11.91
N THR A 252 -13.02 6.35 12.25
CA THR A 252 -13.59 6.39 13.61
C THR A 252 -14.92 5.64 13.74
N SER A 253 -15.56 5.27 12.63
CA SER A 253 -16.79 4.46 12.62
C SER A 253 -17.04 3.86 11.24
N GLY A 254 -17.90 2.85 11.13
CA GLY A 254 -18.33 2.28 9.83
C GLY A 254 -17.38 1.22 9.28
N THR A 255 -17.47 0.95 7.97
CA THR A 255 -16.70 -0.12 7.31
C THR A 255 -15.69 0.47 6.33
N ALA A 256 -14.39 0.30 6.60
CA ALA A 256 -13.36 0.63 5.64
C ALA A 256 -13.29 -0.48 4.57
N ILE A 257 -13.38 -0.10 3.29
CA ILE A 257 -13.47 -1.06 2.18
C ILE A 257 -12.28 -0.90 1.25
N LEU A 258 -11.61 -2.01 0.94
CA LEU A 258 -10.70 -2.12 -0.20
C LEU A 258 -11.38 -2.92 -1.31
N SER A 259 -11.44 -2.36 -2.51
CA SER A 259 -11.84 -3.06 -3.72
C SER A 259 -10.62 -3.38 -4.58
N THR A 260 -10.52 -4.60 -5.09
CA THR A 260 -9.44 -5.02 -6.00
C THR A 260 -10.01 -5.52 -7.32
N GLY A 261 -9.19 -5.47 -8.37
CA GLY A 261 -9.42 -6.25 -9.58
C GLY A 261 -9.28 -7.75 -9.34
N THR A 262 -9.00 -8.50 -10.41
CA THR A 262 -8.75 -9.95 -10.32
C THR A 262 -7.58 -10.22 -9.37
N VAL A 263 -7.79 -11.17 -8.46
CA VAL A 263 -6.76 -11.74 -7.61
C VAL A 263 -6.24 -13.01 -8.27
N THR A 264 -4.94 -13.06 -8.54
CA THR A 264 -4.27 -14.23 -9.13
C THR A 264 -3.38 -14.89 -8.07
N LEU A 265 -3.64 -16.16 -7.81
CA LEU A 265 -2.86 -17.01 -6.93
C LEU A 265 -1.79 -17.70 -7.77
N ALA A 266 -0.60 -17.10 -7.88
CA ALA A 266 0.46 -17.62 -8.75
C ALA A 266 1.35 -18.66 -8.06
N ASN A 267 1.27 -18.77 -6.72
CA ASN A 267 2.07 -19.70 -5.92
C ASN A 267 1.25 -20.33 -4.79
N ALA A 268 1.79 -21.30 -4.06
CA ALA A 268 1.10 -21.98 -2.96
C ALA A 268 1.12 -21.16 -1.65
N GLY A 269 0.17 -21.42 -0.75
CA GLY A 269 0.18 -20.86 0.62
C GLY A 269 -0.37 -19.45 0.76
N ASN A 270 -1.18 -18.98 -0.17
CA ASN A 270 -1.70 -17.61 -0.18
C ASN A 270 -2.71 -17.38 0.95
N THR A 271 -2.54 -16.28 1.68
CA THR A 271 -3.47 -15.88 2.74
C THR A 271 -3.91 -14.44 2.58
N LEU A 272 -5.22 -14.19 2.63
CA LEU A 272 -5.81 -12.87 2.84
C LEU A 272 -6.40 -12.82 4.25
N ASN A 273 -5.91 -11.91 5.08
CA ASN A 273 -6.41 -11.68 6.44
C ASN A 273 -7.10 -10.31 6.50
N VAL A 274 -8.43 -10.28 6.58
CA VAL A 274 -9.18 -9.02 6.73
C VAL A 274 -9.53 -8.84 8.20
N ASN A 275 -8.93 -7.86 8.86
CA ASN A 275 -9.15 -7.59 10.27
C ASN A 275 -9.91 -6.29 10.47
N ASN A 276 -10.87 -6.29 11.39
CA ASN A 276 -11.45 -5.05 11.90
C ASN A 276 -10.38 -4.22 12.62
N SER A 277 -10.65 -2.93 12.83
CA SER A 277 -9.66 -1.99 13.33
C SER A 277 -9.15 -2.37 14.73
N PHE A 278 -7.82 -2.33 14.92
CA PHE A 278 -7.21 -2.35 16.24
C PHE A 278 -7.40 -1.04 17.02
N PHE A 279 -7.67 0.07 16.31
CA PHE A 279 -7.78 1.40 16.91
C PHE A 279 -9.16 1.68 17.49
N ASN A 280 -10.20 1.06 16.94
CA ASN A 280 -11.58 1.30 17.37
C ASN A 280 -12.49 0.10 17.07
N ALA A 281 -13.08 -0.48 18.11
CA ALA A 281 -13.96 -1.64 18.00
C ALA A 281 -15.25 -1.38 17.18
N ALA A 282 -15.66 -0.11 17.02
CA ALA A 282 -16.80 0.28 16.19
C ALA A 282 -16.49 0.33 14.68
N VAL A 283 -15.23 0.09 14.29
CA VAL A 283 -14.79 0.14 12.91
C VAL A 283 -14.56 -1.27 12.37
N THR A 284 -15.31 -1.61 11.32
CA THR A 284 -15.15 -2.88 10.62
C THR A 284 -14.35 -2.69 9.34
N THR A 285 -13.92 -3.81 8.75
CA THR A 285 -13.16 -3.80 7.50
C THR A 285 -13.71 -4.84 6.53
N GLN A 286 -13.68 -4.52 5.24
CA GLN A 286 -14.09 -5.41 4.16
C GLN A 286 -13.10 -5.40 2.99
N ALA A 287 -12.78 -6.58 2.48
CA ALA A 287 -12.19 -6.74 1.15
C ALA A 287 -13.30 -7.08 0.14
N THR A 288 -13.27 -6.43 -1.03
CA THR A 288 -14.11 -6.74 -2.18
C THR A 288 -13.21 -7.12 -3.34
N LEU A 289 -13.28 -8.38 -3.78
CA LEU A 289 -12.41 -8.94 -4.82
C LEU A 289 -13.24 -9.18 -6.08
N ALA A 290 -12.75 -8.73 -7.25
CA ALA A 290 -13.47 -8.90 -8.50
C ALA A 290 -13.56 -10.37 -8.94
N ASN A 291 -12.43 -11.09 -8.99
CA ASN A 291 -12.36 -12.52 -9.28
C ASN A 291 -11.21 -13.13 -8.49
N VAL A 292 -11.20 -14.44 -8.31
CA VAL A 292 -10.04 -15.17 -7.78
C VAL A 292 -9.67 -16.31 -8.74
N THR A 293 -8.45 -16.29 -9.27
CA THR A 293 -7.97 -17.24 -10.27
C THR A 293 -6.65 -17.88 -9.85
N GLY A 294 -6.25 -18.98 -10.51
CA GLY A 294 -4.99 -19.68 -10.27
C GLY A 294 -5.19 -21.19 -10.16
N ALA A 295 -4.21 -21.90 -9.60
CA ALA A 295 -4.31 -23.34 -9.34
C ALA A 295 -4.04 -23.71 -7.87
N PHE A 296 -3.83 -22.70 -7.02
CA PHE A 296 -3.33 -22.88 -5.67
C PHE A 296 -4.39 -22.58 -4.61
N ALA A 297 -4.14 -23.10 -3.41
CA ALA A 297 -4.98 -22.86 -2.26
C ALA A 297 -5.04 -21.37 -1.89
N PHE A 298 -6.20 -20.97 -1.38
CA PHE A 298 -6.44 -19.63 -0.85
C PHE A 298 -7.03 -19.71 0.56
N THR A 299 -6.34 -19.11 1.51
CA THR A 299 -6.85 -18.96 2.87
C THR A 299 -7.42 -17.56 3.03
N ILE A 300 -8.68 -17.47 3.43
CA ILE A 300 -9.37 -16.22 3.74
C ILE A 300 -9.63 -16.23 5.25
N GLY A 301 -9.03 -15.28 5.96
CA GLY A 301 -9.05 -15.18 7.41
C GLY A 301 -9.50 -13.82 7.93
N GLY A 302 -9.48 -13.71 9.25
CA GLY A 302 -9.67 -12.45 9.96
C GLY A 302 -11.09 -12.21 10.49
N THR A 303 -11.24 -11.09 11.18
CA THR A 303 -12.48 -10.67 11.85
C THR A 303 -13.40 -9.81 10.96
N GLY A 304 -12.86 -9.24 9.89
CA GLY A 304 -13.58 -8.48 8.87
C GLY A 304 -14.11 -9.36 7.75
N ASN A 305 -14.91 -8.76 6.86
CA ASN A 305 -15.62 -9.49 5.81
C ASN A 305 -14.81 -9.55 4.51
N THR A 306 -15.03 -10.60 3.73
CA THR A 306 -14.51 -10.71 2.35
C THR A 306 -15.68 -10.98 1.41
N VAL A 307 -15.79 -10.20 0.34
CA VAL A 307 -16.78 -10.38 -0.72
C VAL A 307 -16.03 -10.67 -2.02
N ILE A 308 -16.35 -11.78 -2.65
CA ILE A 308 -15.90 -12.10 -4.00
C ILE A 308 -17.10 -11.91 -4.93
N THR A 309 -17.02 -10.87 -5.76
CA THR A 309 -18.16 -10.46 -6.60
C THR A 309 -18.29 -11.33 -7.85
N GLY A 310 -17.16 -11.70 -8.46
CA GLY A 310 -17.08 -12.62 -9.58
C GLY A 310 -16.75 -14.06 -9.17
N ALA A 311 -16.16 -14.81 -10.09
CA ALA A 311 -15.95 -16.24 -9.94
C ALA A 311 -14.64 -16.57 -9.21
N VAL A 312 -14.65 -17.65 -8.42
CA VAL A 312 -13.47 -18.34 -7.91
C VAL A 312 -13.17 -19.55 -8.81
N THR A 313 -12.10 -19.46 -9.59
CA THR A 313 -11.70 -20.44 -10.62
C THR A 313 -10.31 -21.01 -10.34
N THR A 314 -10.11 -21.56 -9.14
CA THR A 314 -8.79 -22.05 -8.68
C THR A 314 -8.50 -23.53 -9.03
N GLY A 315 -9.34 -24.15 -9.86
CA GLY A 315 -9.22 -25.56 -10.22
C GLY A 315 -9.31 -26.47 -8.98
N SER A 316 -8.29 -27.31 -8.76
CA SER A 316 -8.16 -28.16 -7.58
C SER A 316 -7.66 -27.43 -6.33
N GLY A 317 -7.33 -26.13 -6.43
CA GLY A 317 -6.97 -25.30 -5.29
C GLY A 317 -8.07 -25.28 -4.23
N THR A 318 -7.70 -25.43 -2.95
CA THR A 318 -8.66 -25.42 -1.85
C THR A 318 -8.96 -24.00 -1.38
N ILE A 319 -10.19 -23.74 -0.97
CA ILE A 319 -10.54 -22.49 -0.27
C ILE A 319 -10.68 -22.81 1.22
N THR A 320 -9.92 -22.11 2.06
CA THR A 320 -10.01 -22.25 3.52
C THR A 320 -10.54 -20.96 4.12
N LYS A 321 -11.66 -21.04 4.83
CA LYS A 321 -12.26 -19.93 5.57
C LYS A 321 -11.91 -20.05 7.06
N ASN A 322 -11.07 -19.13 7.53
CA ASN A 322 -10.66 -18.96 8.92
C ASN A 322 -11.24 -17.66 9.50
N GLY A 323 -11.11 -17.46 10.82
CA GLY A 323 -11.52 -16.23 11.49
C GLY A 323 -13.04 -16.03 11.59
N THR A 324 -13.47 -15.01 12.31
CA THR A 324 -14.90 -14.77 12.64
C THR A 324 -15.68 -14.03 11.55
N GLY A 325 -15.00 -13.44 10.56
CA GLY A 325 -15.63 -12.69 9.48
C GLY A 325 -16.51 -13.55 8.55
N THR A 326 -17.21 -12.90 7.63
CA THR A 326 -18.03 -13.56 6.60
C THR A 326 -17.31 -13.56 5.25
N LEU A 327 -17.27 -14.72 4.59
CA LEU A 327 -16.92 -14.83 3.17
C LEU A 327 -18.20 -14.89 2.33
N THR A 328 -18.41 -13.91 1.46
CA THR A 328 -19.53 -13.89 0.51
C THR A 328 -19.04 -14.24 -0.90
N LEU A 329 -19.60 -15.30 -1.48
CA LEU A 329 -19.34 -15.77 -2.83
C LEU A 329 -20.52 -15.40 -3.74
N SER A 330 -20.29 -14.54 -4.73
CA SER A 330 -21.39 -13.98 -5.54
C SER A 330 -21.36 -14.36 -7.02
N GLY A 331 -20.24 -14.85 -7.53
CA GLY A 331 -20.17 -15.39 -8.89
C GLY A 331 -20.37 -16.90 -8.97
N ALA A 332 -20.40 -17.41 -10.20
CA ALA A 332 -20.42 -18.85 -10.46
C ALA A 332 -19.04 -19.46 -10.21
N ASN A 333 -18.84 -20.13 -9.08
CA ASN A 333 -17.55 -20.67 -8.68
C ASN A 333 -17.36 -22.08 -9.27
N THR A 334 -16.23 -22.30 -9.94
CA THR A 334 -15.90 -23.58 -10.61
C THR A 334 -14.74 -24.32 -9.94
N THR A 335 -14.30 -23.85 -8.77
CA THR A 335 -13.28 -24.51 -7.97
C THR A 335 -13.77 -25.89 -7.51
N THR A 336 -12.99 -26.92 -7.78
CA THR A 336 -13.28 -28.32 -7.41
C THR A 336 -12.54 -28.75 -6.15
N GLY A 337 -11.47 -28.04 -5.77
CA GLY A 337 -10.81 -28.21 -4.47
C GLY A 337 -11.76 -27.91 -3.32
N ALA A 338 -11.56 -28.56 -2.18
CA ALA A 338 -12.44 -28.47 -1.03
C ALA A 338 -12.58 -27.02 -0.50
N LEU A 339 -13.80 -26.67 -0.08
CA LEU A 339 -14.09 -25.50 0.73
C LEU A 339 -14.12 -25.94 2.21
N THR A 340 -13.10 -25.55 2.96
CA THR A 340 -12.97 -25.85 4.39
C THR A 340 -13.38 -24.63 5.21
N ILE A 341 -14.33 -24.79 6.12
CA ILE A 341 -14.87 -23.73 6.98
C ILE A 341 -14.46 -24.04 8.41
N ASN A 342 -13.37 -23.40 8.84
CA ASN A 342 -12.84 -23.52 10.19
C ASN A 342 -13.47 -22.51 11.15
N GLY A 343 -14.00 -21.39 10.65
CA GLY A 343 -14.67 -20.39 11.48
C GLY A 343 -15.41 -19.31 10.70
N GLY A 344 -16.27 -18.58 11.41
CA GLY A 344 -17.10 -17.51 10.83
C GLY A 344 -18.22 -18.06 9.97
N SER A 345 -18.54 -17.36 8.88
CA SER A 345 -19.63 -17.73 7.96
C SER A 345 -19.17 -17.73 6.50
N VAL A 346 -19.78 -18.58 5.69
CA VAL A 346 -19.74 -18.51 4.23
C VAL A 346 -21.16 -18.29 3.72
N VAL A 347 -21.33 -17.26 2.91
CA VAL A 347 -22.59 -16.92 2.24
C VAL A 347 -22.40 -17.11 0.75
N VAL A 348 -23.24 -17.91 0.12
CA VAL A 348 -23.38 -17.94 -1.33
C VAL A 348 -24.57 -17.05 -1.68
N SER A 349 -24.33 -15.93 -2.37
CA SER A 349 -25.40 -14.98 -2.69
C SER A 349 -26.31 -15.52 -3.79
N ALA A 350 -27.41 -14.80 -4.11
CA ALA A 350 -28.37 -15.26 -5.12
C ALA A 350 -27.78 -15.47 -6.52
N GLY A 351 -26.70 -14.76 -6.87
CA GLY A 351 -25.96 -14.96 -8.11
C GLY A 351 -24.82 -15.99 -8.00
N GLY A 352 -24.51 -16.43 -6.78
CA GLY A 352 -23.39 -17.32 -6.50
C GLY A 352 -23.77 -18.79 -6.66
N THR A 353 -22.82 -19.59 -7.14
CA THR A 353 -22.93 -21.06 -7.12
C THR A 353 -21.60 -21.68 -6.69
N LEU A 354 -21.65 -22.89 -6.12
CA LEU A 354 -20.46 -23.71 -5.90
C LEU A 354 -20.40 -24.81 -6.96
N ALA A 355 -19.20 -25.32 -7.25
CA ALA A 355 -19.07 -26.46 -8.15
C ALA A 355 -19.77 -27.69 -7.55
N THR A 356 -20.46 -28.47 -8.37
CA THR A 356 -21.22 -29.65 -7.93
C THR A 356 -20.34 -30.75 -7.34
N THR A 357 -19.03 -30.72 -7.63
CA THR A 357 -18.02 -31.65 -7.14
C THR A 357 -17.20 -31.10 -5.97
N GLN A 358 -17.41 -29.84 -5.55
CA GLN A 358 -16.65 -29.23 -4.46
C GLN A 358 -17.07 -29.86 -3.11
N ALA A 359 -16.09 -30.45 -2.42
CA ALA A 359 -16.30 -30.93 -1.06
C ALA A 359 -16.46 -29.76 -0.08
N LEU A 360 -17.40 -29.86 0.85
CA LEU A 360 -17.58 -28.92 1.96
C LEU A 360 -17.13 -29.59 3.26
N THR A 361 -16.15 -29.00 3.92
CA THR A 361 -15.65 -29.49 5.21
C THR A 361 -15.89 -28.45 6.29
N PHE A 362 -16.50 -28.84 7.40
CA PHE A 362 -16.72 -27.98 8.55
C PHE A 362 -15.89 -28.51 9.72
N SER A 363 -14.97 -27.69 10.23
CA SER A 363 -14.13 -28.07 11.39
C SER A 363 -14.79 -27.70 12.72
N THR A 364 -16.02 -27.20 12.68
CA THR A 364 -16.86 -26.83 13.83
C THR A 364 -18.29 -27.32 13.61
N THR A 365 -19.13 -27.26 14.65
CA THR A 365 -20.54 -27.67 14.58
C THR A 365 -21.31 -26.82 13.57
N LEU A 366 -21.93 -27.46 12.58
CA LEU A 366 -22.75 -26.81 11.56
C LEU A 366 -23.96 -26.11 12.22
N ARG A 367 -24.04 -24.77 12.14
CA ARG A 367 -25.04 -24.00 12.89
C ARG A 367 -26.37 -23.77 12.15
N SER A 368 -26.36 -23.70 10.82
CA SER A 368 -27.58 -23.71 9.98
C SER A 368 -27.24 -23.82 8.49
N VAL A 369 -28.04 -24.56 7.72
CA VAL A 369 -28.07 -24.47 6.24
C VAL A 369 -29.41 -23.90 5.85
N THR A 370 -29.47 -22.60 5.53
CA THR A 370 -30.69 -21.97 5.02
C THR A 370 -30.54 -21.77 3.52
N SER A 371 -31.27 -22.55 2.71
CA SER A 371 -31.51 -22.17 1.32
C SER A 371 -32.45 -20.97 1.32
N VAL A 372 -32.03 -19.83 0.76
CA VAL A 372 -32.97 -18.75 0.42
C VAL A 372 -33.78 -19.25 -0.78
N PRO A 373 -35.10 -19.47 -0.66
CA PRO A 373 -35.90 -19.89 -1.80
C PRO A 373 -35.89 -18.77 -2.86
N PRO A 374 -35.86 -19.09 -4.16
CA PRO A 374 -36.03 -18.09 -5.20
C PRO A 374 -37.39 -17.39 -5.03
N SER A 375 -37.39 -16.05 -5.07
CA SER A 375 -38.50 -15.19 -4.67
C SER A 375 -39.70 -15.15 -5.65
N THR A 376 -39.90 -16.16 -6.48
CA THR A 376 -41.05 -16.24 -7.38
C THR A 376 -41.43 -17.69 -7.71
N VAL A 377 -42.18 -18.36 -6.82
CA VAL A 377 -43.06 -19.45 -7.24
C VAL A 377 -44.37 -19.35 -6.46
N PRO A 378 -45.52 -19.06 -7.11
CA PRO A 378 -46.81 -19.13 -6.45
C PRO A 378 -47.13 -20.60 -6.16
N THR A 379 -47.64 -20.84 -4.96
CA THR A 379 -48.16 -22.09 -4.42
C THR A 379 -48.74 -23.06 -5.47
N ARG A 380 -48.15 -24.27 -5.55
CA ARG A 380 -48.84 -25.57 -5.46
C ARG A 380 -47.86 -26.73 -5.71
N THR A 381 -47.62 -27.48 -4.63
CA THR A 381 -47.37 -28.93 -4.55
C THR A 381 -46.26 -29.58 -5.40
N PHE A 382 -45.42 -30.35 -4.70
CA PHE A 382 -44.39 -31.30 -5.14
C PHE A 382 -43.05 -30.71 -5.58
N TRP A 383 -41.99 -30.91 -4.77
CA TRP A 383 -40.63 -31.31 -5.17
C TRP A 383 -39.72 -31.48 -3.93
N LEU A 384 -39.64 -32.69 -3.38
CA LEU A 384 -38.39 -33.28 -2.88
C LEU A 384 -38.13 -34.48 -3.80
N PRO A 385 -37.08 -34.50 -4.65
CA PRO A 385 -35.80 -35.01 -4.15
C PRO A 385 -34.57 -34.47 -4.92
N ARG A 386 -33.63 -33.83 -4.21
CA ARG A 386 -32.19 -33.87 -4.58
C ARG A 386 -31.22 -33.52 -3.45
N LEU A 387 -31.72 -33.16 -2.26
CA LEU A 387 -30.88 -32.94 -1.07
C LEU A 387 -30.99 -34.05 0.00
N ALA A 388 -31.91 -35.01 -0.17
CA ALA A 388 -32.05 -36.14 0.77
C ALA A 388 -31.08 -37.32 0.47
N ALA A 389 -30.39 -37.31 -0.67
CA ALA A 389 -29.50 -38.42 -1.07
C ALA A 389 -28.04 -38.28 -0.59
N ARG A 390 -27.71 -37.26 0.22
CA ARG A 390 -26.34 -37.06 0.72
C ARG A 390 -26.19 -36.89 2.23
N LEU A 391 -27.26 -37.11 3.01
CA LEU A 391 -27.16 -37.11 4.47
C LEU A 391 -26.92 -38.50 5.09
N SER A 392 -26.63 -39.55 4.30
CA SER A 392 -26.31 -40.89 4.82
C SER A 392 -24.84 -41.33 4.68
N GLN A 393 -23.91 -40.39 4.45
CA GLN A 393 -22.47 -40.65 4.53
C GLN A 393 -21.76 -39.49 5.24
N ALA A 394 -22.19 -39.19 6.46
CA ALA A 394 -21.45 -38.43 7.47
C ALA A 394 -22.28 -38.42 8.77
N LEU A 395 -22.44 -39.61 9.37
CA LEU A 395 -22.76 -39.79 10.78
C LEU A 395 -21.84 -40.89 11.31
#